data_AF-A0A6A4KW48-F1
#
_entry.id   AF-A0A6A4KW48-F1
#
_cell.length_a   1.000
_cell.length_b   1.000
_cell.length_c   1.000
_cell.angle_alpha   90.00
_cell.angle_beta   90.00
_cell.angle_gamma   90.00
#
_symmetry.space_group_name_H-M   'P 1'
#
loop_
_entity.id
_entity.type
_entity.pdbx_description
1 polymer ?
#
loop_
_entity_poly.entity_id
_entity_poly.type
_entity_poly.pdbx_seq_one_letter_code
_entity_poly.pdbx_strand_id
1 'polypeptide(L)'
;MDFTQTQSNLSLGFLSHSSTAPTPRRSQVTDDEPFSFQIDSSSRDAPPFPLQLMEKQTKDEVENEDRKSDDEVKEDDEEEEVEEFRILGHSMCLKRRRDGESLSSYSSSSKRASIEPPVGLESRQSAVRVWGNQPLCVADPDVFGIMEKEKQRQFKGIELIASENFVCRAVMQALGSHLTNKYSEGMPGARYYGGNQFIDEIETLCCERALAAFGLDSDNWGVNVQPYSCTSANFAVYTGLLLPGDRIMGLDTPSGGNTSHGYYTPNGRKVSGASIFFESLPYKINPQTGYVDYDKLEERALDFRPKILICGGSSYPREWDYARLRQIADKCGAMLMCDMAQISGLIAAKVMILFQFLTN
;
A
#
# COMPACT_ATOMS: atom_id res chain seq x y z
N MET A 1 14.30 57.07 8.33
CA MET A 1 13.52 58.24 8.76
C MET A 1 12.23 57.71 9.35
N ASP A 2 12.08 57.91 10.66
CA ASP A 2 10.90 57.58 11.45
C ASP A 2 9.63 58.24 10.91
N PHE A 3 8.51 57.53 11.04
CA PHE A 3 7.26 58.14 11.49
C PHE A 3 6.50 57.18 12.42
N THR A 4 6.21 57.72 13.59
CA THR A 4 5.58 57.15 14.78
C THR A 4 4.05 57.13 14.70
N GLN A 5 3.48 56.09 15.31
CA GLN A 5 2.26 56.04 16.17
C GLN A 5 0.96 56.78 15.79
N THR A 6 -0.14 56.02 15.83
CA THR A 6 -1.37 56.40 16.53
C THR A 6 -1.90 55.21 17.34
N GLN A 7 -2.26 55.46 18.60
CA GLN A 7 -2.84 54.52 19.58
C GLN A 7 -4.37 54.72 19.70
N SER A 8 -5.01 53.74 20.38
CA SER A 8 -6.23 53.85 21.23
C SER A 8 -7.59 53.69 20.51
N ASN A 9 -8.66 53.07 21.03
CA ASN A 9 -9.12 52.71 22.39
C ASN A 9 -10.12 51.52 22.34
N LEU A 10 -10.13 50.63 23.35
CA LEU A 10 -11.28 50.33 24.24
C LEU A 10 -11.14 48.96 24.94
N SER A 11 -11.31 49.02 26.26
CA SER A 11 -11.23 47.95 27.26
C SER A 11 -12.61 47.34 27.56
N LEU A 12 -12.64 46.14 28.15
CA LEU A 12 -13.57 45.57 29.17
C LEU A 12 -13.54 44.03 29.01
N GLY A 13 -13.32 43.16 29.99
CA GLY A 13 -13.06 43.26 31.43
C GLY A 13 -12.88 41.82 31.96
N PHE A 14 -11.92 41.60 32.85
CA PHE A 14 -11.68 40.33 33.53
C PHE A 14 -12.65 40.15 34.70
N LEU A 15 -13.11 38.91 34.92
CA LEU A 15 -13.58 38.44 36.22
C LEU A 15 -12.76 37.21 36.64
N SER A 16 -12.09 37.37 37.78
CA SER A 16 -11.32 36.39 38.51
C SER A 16 -12.21 35.53 39.40
N HIS A 17 -11.94 34.22 39.49
CA HIS A 17 -12.00 33.53 40.78
C HIS A 17 -10.98 32.40 40.87
N SER A 18 -10.12 32.58 41.87
CA SER A 18 -9.20 31.61 42.47
C SER A 18 -9.94 30.44 43.12
N SER A 19 -9.36 29.22 43.09
CA SER A 19 -8.97 28.49 44.32
C SER A 19 -8.34 27.12 44.02
N THR A 20 -7.12 26.94 44.55
CA THR A 20 -6.54 25.71 45.17
C THR A 20 -6.41 24.40 44.38
N ALA A 21 -5.16 24.01 44.15
CA ALA A 21 -4.71 22.64 43.91
C ALA A 21 -4.71 21.78 45.19
N PRO A 22 -4.75 20.44 45.04
CA PRO A 22 -3.87 19.60 45.85
C PRO A 22 -3.13 18.52 45.03
N THR A 23 -1.89 18.27 45.44
CA THR A 23 -0.96 17.22 45.00
C THR A 23 -1.37 15.81 45.49
N PRO A 24 -0.77 14.73 44.93
CA PRO A 24 -1.41 13.43 44.78
C PRO A 24 -1.25 12.51 45.99
N ARG A 25 -2.26 11.67 46.25
CA ARG A 25 -2.15 10.53 47.16
C ARG A 25 -1.81 9.26 46.39
N ARG A 26 -0.63 8.73 46.74
CA ARG A 26 -0.10 7.40 46.46
C ARG A 26 -0.93 6.35 47.22
N SER A 27 -1.56 5.43 46.51
CA SER A 27 -2.08 4.18 47.08
C SER A 27 -1.30 3.02 46.46
N GLN A 28 -0.52 2.34 47.29
CA GLN A 28 0.04 1.02 47.00
C GLN A 28 -1.11 0.04 46.77
N VAL A 29 -1.06 -0.72 45.68
CA VAL A 29 -1.79 -1.97 45.53
C VAL A 29 -0.74 -3.04 45.27
N THR A 30 -0.85 -4.09 46.08
CA THR A 30 0.00 -5.26 46.23
C THR A 30 -0.05 -6.17 45.01
N ASP A 31 1.12 -6.64 44.59
CA ASP A 31 1.29 -7.89 43.84
C ASP A 31 0.81 -9.06 44.72
N ASP A 32 -0.01 -9.95 44.16
CA ASP A 32 0.22 -11.40 44.18
C ASP A 32 -0.95 -12.19 43.55
N GLU A 33 -0.54 -13.19 42.77
CA GLU A 33 -1.22 -14.40 42.28
C GLU A 33 -1.88 -14.45 40.88
N PRO A 34 -1.62 -15.54 40.11
CA PRO A 34 -1.92 -15.67 38.70
C PRO A 34 -3.31 -16.29 38.47
N PHE A 35 -4.02 -15.79 37.47
CA PHE A 35 -5.26 -16.42 37.01
C PHE A 35 -4.96 -17.77 36.33
N SER A 36 -5.21 -18.84 37.09
CA SER A 36 -5.40 -20.20 36.59
C SER A 36 -6.75 -20.30 35.91
N PHE A 37 -6.78 -20.55 34.58
CA PHE A 37 -8.01 -20.96 33.90
C PHE A 37 -8.28 -22.44 34.22
N GLN A 38 -9.15 -22.68 35.19
CA GLN A 38 -9.82 -23.96 35.36
C GLN A 38 -10.79 -24.17 34.18
N ILE A 39 -10.51 -25.18 33.36
CA ILE A 39 -11.43 -25.70 32.35
C ILE A 39 -12.49 -26.49 33.11
N ASP A 40 -13.69 -25.92 33.25
CA ASP A 40 -14.85 -26.69 33.68
C ASP A 40 -15.55 -27.29 32.46
N SER A 41 -15.70 -28.59 32.50
CA SER A 41 -16.12 -29.46 31.42
C SER A 41 -17.59 -29.82 31.57
N SER A 42 -18.50 -29.05 30.97
CA SER A 42 -19.88 -29.49 30.76
C SER A 42 -20.61 -28.69 29.68
N SER A 43 -20.38 -29.03 28.40
CA SER A 43 -21.40 -29.06 27.32
C SER A 43 -20.70 -29.37 25.99
N ARG A 44 -20.53 -30.66 25.69
CA ARG A 44 -20.28 -31.13 24.32
C ARG A 44 -21.64 -31.35 23.67
N ASP A 45 -21.87 -30.72 22.52
CA ASP A 45 -22.48 -31.36 21.34
C ASP A 45 -22.71 -30.32 20.22
N ALA A 46 -21.68 -30.11 19.39
CA ALA A 46 -21.82 -29.56 18.04
C ALA A 46 -20.67 -30.13 17.19
N PRO A 47 -20.94 -30.75 16.02
CA PRO A 47 -19.91 -31.37 15.21
C PRO A 47 -19.08 -30.32 14.45
N PRO A 48 -17.80 -30.60 14.15
CA PRO A 48 -16.98 -29.71 13.34
C PRO A 48 -17.42 -29.75 11.87
N PHE A 49 -17.61 -28.57 11.28
CA PHE A 49 -17.92 -28.38 9.86
C PHE A 49 -16.87 -29.08 8.97
N PRO A 50 -17.27 -30.00 8.06
CA PRO A 50 -16.39 -30.49 7.01
C PRO A 50 -16.35 -29.48 5.85
N LEU A 51 -15.14 -29.09 5.44
CA LEU A 51 -14.89 -28.53 4.12
C LEU A 51 -15.16 -29.62 3.07
N GLN A 52 -16.39 -29.72 2.58
CA GLN A 52 -16.76 -30.62 1.51
C GLN A 52 -16.73 -29.92 0.15
N LEU A 53 -15.73 -30.34 -0.60
CA LEU A 53 -15.49 -30.13 -2.02
C LEU A 53 -16.46 -31.02 -2.83
N MET A 54 -17.05 -30.47 -3.89
CA MET A 54 -17.87 -31.12 -4.94
C MET A 54 -19.25 -31.66 -4.52
N GLU A 55 -20.32 -30.99 -4.99
CA GLU A 55 -21.61 -31.62 -5.24
C GLU A 55 -21.88 -31.66 -6.75
N LYS A 56 -22.02 -32.88 -7.28
CA LYS A 56 -22.46 -33.15 -8.65
C LYS A 56 -23.98 -33.41 -8.57
N GLN A 57 -24.81 -32.46 -9.02
CA GLN A 57 -26.27 -32.66 -9.08
C GLN A 57 -26.64 -33.42 -10.35
N THR A 58 -27.03 -34.68 -10.19
CA THR A 58 -27.85 -35.45 -11.15
C THR A 58 -29.28 -34.91 -11.17
N LYS A 59 -29.84 -34.73 -12.37
CA LYS A 59 -31.28 -34.60 -12.60
C LYS A 59 -31.71 -35.51 -13.74
N ASP A 60 -32.57 -36.44 -13.40
CA ASP A 60 -33.38 -37.24 -14.31
C ASP A 60 -34.69 -36.50 -14.67
N GLU A 61 -35.23 -36.87 -15.84
CA GLU A 61 -36.66 -36.96 -16.23
C GLU A 61 -37.45 -35.68 -16.66
N VAL A 62 -37.81 -35.56 -17.96
CA VAL A 62 -39.08 -36.03 -18.60
C VAL A 62 -39.28 -35.42 -20.02
N GLU A 63 -39.76 -36.30 -20.92
CA GLU A 63 -40.25 -36.26 -22.31
C GLU A 63 -41.08 -35.05 -22.82
N ASN A 64 -40.91 -34.68 -24.11
CA ASN A 64 -41.95 -34.86 -25.16
C ASN A 64 -41.53 -34.45 -26.60
N GLU A 65 -41.87 -35.36 -27.53
CA GLU A 65 -42.15 -35.34 -28.99
C GLU A 65 -41.96 -34.05 -29.83
N ASP A 66 -41.31 -34.12 -31.01
CA ASP A 66 -41.94 -34.46 -32.32
C ASP A 66 -41.00 -34.13 -33.54
N ARG A 67 -40.89 -35.08 -34.49
CA ARG A 67 -40.66 -34.98 -35.97
C ARG A 67 -39.33 -34.55 -36.64
N LYS A 68 -38.89 -35.51 -37.50
CA LYS A 68 -38.51 -35.44 -38.94
C LYS A 68 -37.06 -35.10 -39.36
N SER A 69 -36.42 -36.15 -39.91
CA SER A 69 -35.68 -36.26 -41.19
C SER A 69 -34.75 -35.12 -41.62
N ASP A 70 -33.45 -35.38 -41.68
CA ASP A 70 -32.74 -35.71 -42.94
C ASP A 70 -31.27 -36.07 -42.65
N ASP A 71 -30.77 -37.04 -43.42
CA ASP A 71 -29.37 -37.49 -43.48
C ASP A 71 -28.45 -36.35 -43.94
N GLU A 72 -27.37 -36.07 -43.21
CA GLU A 72 -26.13 -35.55 -43.80
C GLU A 72 -24.91 -35.88 -42.92
N VAL A 73 -23.90 -36.48 -43.56
CA VAL A 73 -22.63 -36.96 -43.01
C VAL A 73 -21.77 -35.81 -42.47
N LYS A 74 -21.19 -35.94 -41.26
CA LYS A 74 -19.97 -35.22 -40.83
C LYS A 74 -19.31 -35.82 -39.58
N GLU A 75 -18.06 -36.24 -39.80
CA GLU A 75 -16.84 -36.20 -38.97
C GLU A 75 -16.95 -36.30 -37.43
N ASP A 76 -16.22 -37.29 -36.89
CA ASP A 76 -15.95 -37.47 -35.46
C ASP A 76 -15.19 -36.26 -34.88
N ASP A 77 -15.90 -35.33 -34.24
CA ASP A 77 -15.31 -34.33 -33.36
C ASP A 77 -15.47 -34.77 -31.89
N GLU A 78 -14.36 -35.19 -31.28
CA GLU A 78 -14.27 -35.42 -29.83
C GLU A 78 -14.45 -34.08 -29.09
N GLU A 79 -15.60 -33.88 -28.44
CA GLU A 79 -15.84 -32.74 -27.54
C GLU A 79 -14.89 -32.81 -26.33
N GLU A 80 -13.83 -31.98 -26.31
CA GLU A 80 -13.05 -31.74 -25.09
C GLU A 80 -13.89 -30.90 -24.10
N GLU A 81 -14.28 -31.49 -22.96
CA GLU A 81 -14.89 -30.77 -21.84
C GLU A 81 -13.98 -29.62 -21.36
N VAL A 82 -14.37 -28.39 -21.68
CA VAL A 82 -13.76 -27.18 -21.16
C VAL A 82 -14.44 -26.84 -19.83
N GLU A 83 -13.79 -27.16 -18.70
CA GLU A 83 -14.26 -26.73 -17.37
C GLU A 83 -14.20 -25.19 -17.27
N GLU A 84 -15.37 -24.57 -17.37
CA GLU A 84 -15.57 -23.14 -17.16
C GLU A 84 -16.01 -22.89 -15.71
N PHE A 85 -15.33 -21.97 -15.02
CA PHE A 85 -15.70 -21.59 -13.65
C PHE A 85 -15.71 -20.08 -13.48
N ARG A 86 -16.52 -19.59 -12.53
CA ARG A 86 -16.72 -18.16 -12.28
C ARG A 86 -16.00 -17.71 -11.03
N ILE A 87 -15.20 -16.65 -11.16
CA ILE A 87 -14.65 -15.90 -10.02
C ILE A 87 -15.22 -14.48 -10.08
N LEU A 88 -15.85 -14.02 -8.99
CA LEU A 88 -16.43 -12.67 -8.87
C LEU A 88 -17.34 -12.30 -10.06
N GLY A 89 -18.17 -13.24 -10.53
CA GLY A 89 -19.10 -13.02 -11.64
C GLY A 89 -18.48 -13.04 -13.04
N HIS A 90 -17.17 -13.24 -13.17
CA HIS A 90 -16.48 -13.33 -14.46
C HIS A 90 -16.19 -14.79 -14.81
N SER A 91 -16.56 -15.19 -16.02
CA SER A 91 -16.29 -16.53 -16.56
C SER A 91 -14.82 -16.68 -16.91
N MET A 92 -14.21 -17.77 -16.45
CA MET A 92 -12.82 -18.12 -16.70
C MET A 92 -12.76 -19.55 -17.27
N CYS A 93 -11.83 -19.76 -18.20
CA CYS A 93 -11.65 -21.03 -18.88
C CYS A 93 -10.21 -21.54 -18.66
N LEU A 94 -10.06 -22.78 -18.21
CA LEU A 94 -8.78 -23.43 -17.98
C LEU A 94 -8.24 -24.03 -19.29
N LYS A 95 -7.33 -23.32 -19.97
CA LYS A 95 -6.65 -23.87 -21.14
C LYS A 95 -5.55 -24.83 -20.71
N ARG A 96 -5.79 -26.15 -20.72
CA ARG A 96 -4.72 -27.16 -20.54
C ARG A 96 -3.77 -27.08 -21.74
N ARG A 97 -2.47 -26.96 -21.47
CA ARG A 97 -1.43 -26.93 -22.51
C ARG A 97 -1.15 -28.37 -22.95
N ARG A 98 -1.39 -28.71 -24.23
CA ARG A 98 -0.89 -29.94 -24.85
C ARG A 98 0.62 -29.81 -25.09
N ASP A 99 1.38 -30.77 -24.60
CA ASP A 99 2.81 -30.94 -24.90
C ASP A 99 2.96 -31.46 -26.33
N GLY A 100 3.71 -30.74 -27.16
CA GLY A 100 4.01 -31.19 -28.52
C GLY A 100 4.44 -30.08 -29.45
N GLU A 101 5.60 -29.46 -29.18
CA GLU A 101 6.39 -28.79 -30.23
C GLU A 101 7.84 -28.63 -29.77
N SER A 102 8.72 -29.34 -30.49
CA SER A 102 10.17 -29.33 -30.31
C SER A 102 10.75 -27.95 -30.62
N LEU A 103 11.34 -27.30 -29.61
CA LEU A 103 12.20 -26.14 -29.78
C LEU A 103 13.62 -26.45 -29.35
N SER A 104 14.51 -25.99 -30.22
CA SER A 104 15.94 -26.23 -30.30
C SER A 104 16.71 -25.95 -29.01
N SER A 105 17.67 -26.84 -28.77
CA SER A 105 18.69 -26.80 -27.73
C SER A 105 19.47 -25.49 -27.70
N TYR A 106 19.22 -24.67 -26.68
CA TYR A 106 20.22 -23.75 -26.14
C TYR A 106 20.87 -24.42 -24.93
N SER A 107 22.15 -24.77 -25.07
CA SER A 107 22.95 -25.39 -24.03
C SER A 107 23.27 -24.38 -22.93
N SER A 108 22.47 -24.36 -21.87
CA SER A 108 22.91 -23.85 -20.56
C SER A 108 23.53 -25.03 -19.80
N SER A 109 24.86 -25.12 -19.79
CA SER A 109 25.60 -26.00 -18.87
C SER A 109 25.50 -25.45 -17.45
N SER A 110 24.35 -25.62 -16.83
CA SER A 110 24.25 -25.63 -15.37
C SER A 110 24.39 -27.08 -14.92
N LYS A 111 25.60 -27.45 -14.48
CA LYS A 111 25.83 -28.69 -13.72
C LYS A 111 24.99 -28.59 -12.45
N ARG A 112 23.74 -29.00 -12.49
CA ARG A 112 22.98 -29.33 -11.29
C ARG A 112 23.62 -30.60 -10.77
N ALA A 113 24.57 -30.46 -9.85
CA ALA A 113 25.15 -31.60 -9.17
C ALA A 113 23.99 -32.39 -8.56
N SER A 114 23.83 -33.63 -9.02
CA SER A 114 22.99 -34.64 -8.40
C SER A 114 23.56 -34.94 -7.02
N ILE A 115 23.16 -34.14 -6.03
CA ILE A 115 23.46 -34.38 -4.62
C ILE A 115 22.58 -35.55 -4.20
N GLU A 116 23.19 -36.71 -3.97
CA GLU A 116 22.53 -37.83 -3.29
C GLU A 116 21.87 -37.32 -2.00
N PRO A 117 20.64 -37.76 -1.68
CA PRO A 117 19.94 -37.29 -0.49
C PRO A 117 20.83 -37.51 0.73
N PRO A 118 21.02 -36.51 1.62
CA PRO A 118 21.99 -36.63 2.70
C PRO A 118 21.56 -37.78 3.61
N VAL A 119 22.40 -38.82 3.68
CA VAL A 119 22.17 -39.98 4.53
C VAL A 119 22.42 -39.53 5.97
N GLY A 120 21.34 -39.42 6.75
CA GLY A 120 21.37 -39.04 8.17
C GLY A 120 21.00 -37.58 8.48
N LEU A 121 20.45 -37.36 9.68
CA LEU A 121 20.00 -36.05 10.18
C LEU A 121 21.15 -35.02 10.22
N GLU A 122 22.36 -35.42 10.61
CA GLU A 122 23.53 -34.54 10.71
C GLU A 122 23.99 -34.01 9.35
N SER A 123 23.94 -34.87 8.31
CA SER A 123 24.26 -34.50 6.93
C SER A 123 23.25 -33.48 6.39
N ARG A 124 21.96 -33.65 6.70
CA ARG A 124 20.91 -32.70 6.33
C ARG A 124 21.08 -31.35 7.06
N GLN A 125 21.37 -31.38 8.37
CA GLN A 125 21.62 -30.18 9.15
C GLN A 125 22.85 -29.41 8.65
N SER A 126 23.92 -30.12 8.32
CA SER A 126 25.14 -29.53 7.76
C SER A 126 24.88 -28.88 6.41
N ALA A 127 24.11 -29.53 5.53
CA ALA A 127 23.75 -28.96 4.23
C ALA A 127 22.96 -27.64 4.35
N VAL A 128 22.01 -27.56 5.28
CA VAL A 128 21.24 -26.33 5.54
C VAL A 128 22.13 -25.21 6.08
N ARG A 129 23.03 -25.52 7.04
CA ARG A 129 23.98 -24.53 7.60
C ARG A 129 24.95 -24.00 6.55
N VAL A 130 25.39 -24.87 5.64
CA VAL A 130 26.28 -24.51 4.54
C VAL A 130 25.56 -23.59 3.57
N TRP A 131 24.32 -23.90 3.18
CA TRP A 131 23.53 -23.05 2.27
C TRP A 131 23.24 -21.66 2.85
N GLY A 132 22.74 -21.59 4.09
CA GLY A 132 22.23 -20.35 4.68
C GLY A 132 23.28 -19.26 4.98
N ASN A 133 24.57 -19.59 4.95
CA ASN A 133 25.66 -18.65 5.27
C ASN A 133 26.56 -18.33 4.06
N GLN A 134 26.23 -18.83 2.87
CA GLN A 134 27.03 -18.54 1.68
C GLN A 134 26.85 -17.08 1.24
N PRO A 135 27.92 -16.41 0.81
CA PRO A 135 27.78 -15.13 0.14
C PRO A 135 27.06 -15.31 -1.20
N LEU A 136 26.36 -14.28 -1.65
CA LEU A 136 25.55 -14.34 -2.88
C LEU A 136 26.36 -14.78 -4.11
N CYS A 137 27.63 -14.36 -4.24
CA CYS A 137 28.49 -14.77 -5.35
C CYS A 137 28.78 -16.27 -5.42
N VAL A 138 28.56 -17.02 -4.34
CA VAL A 138 28.69 -18.48 -4.28
C VAL A 138 27.32 -19.15 -4.36
N ALA A 139 26.33 -18.65 -3.60
CA ALA A 139 24.99 -19.22 -3.55
C ALA A 139 24.23 -19.06 -4.87
N ASP A 140 24.39 -17.90 -5.53
CA ASP A 140 23.77 -17.57 -6.82
C ASP A 140 24.70 -16.65 -7.65
N PRO A 141 25.70 -17.22 -8.35
CA PRO A 141 26.65 -16.45 -9.15
C PRO A 141 25.99 -15.71 -10.32
N ASP A 142 24.86 -16.19 -10.82
CA ASP A 142 24.13 -15.57 -11.93
C ASP A 142 23.48 -14.26 -11.48
N VAL A 143 22.74 -14.28 -10.36
CA VAL A 143 22.16 -13.07 -9.76
C VAL A 143 23.26 -12.09 -9.36
N PHE A 144 24.34 -12.57 -8.73
CA PHE A 144 25.48 -11.72 -8.41
C PHE A 144 26.06 -11.01 -9.64
N GLY A 145 26.23 -11.75 -10.75
CA GLY A 145 26.70 -11.20 -12.01
C GLY A 145 25.75 -10.14 -12.61
N ILE A 146 24.44 -10.32 -12.46
CA ILE A 146 23.44 -9.33 -12.89
C ILE A 146 23.50 -8.07 -12.01
N MET A 147 23.63 -8.23 -10.69
CA MET A 147 23.74 -7.09 -9.75
C MET A 147 24.98 -6.24 -10.03
N GLU A 148 26.14 -6.85 -10.30
CA GLU A 148 27.34 -6.09 -10.65
C GLU A 148 27.19 -5.37 -12.00
N LYS A 149 26.47 -5.94 -12.98
CA LYS A 149 26.14 -5.23 -14.23
C LYS A 149 25.26 -4.01 -13.97
N GLU A 150 24.22 -4.13 -13.14
CA GLU A 150 23.34 -3.00 -12.79
C GLU A 150 24.09 -1.90 -12.04
N LYS A 151 24.96 -2.27 -11.09
CA LYS A 151 25.85 -1.32 -10.41
C LYS A 151 26.75 -0.55 -11.39
N GLN A 152 27.30 -1.24 -12.40
CA GLN A 152 28.09 -0.58 -13.44
C GLN A 152 27.24 0.32 -14.36
N ARG A 153 25.99 -0.05 -14.64
CA ARG A 153 25.03 0.77 -15.38
C ARG A 153 24.78 2.09 -14.65
N GLN A 154 24.45 2.03 -13.36
CA GLN A 154 24.22 3.21 -12.51
C GLN A 154 25.46 4.09 -12.38
N PHE A 155 26.65 3.49 -12.25
CA PHE A 155 27.90 4.24 -12.13
C PHE A 155 28.31 4.98 -13.41
N LYS A 156 27.99 4.41 -14.58
CA LYS A 156 28.39 4.94 -15.90
C LYS A 156 27.29 5.78 -16.56
N GLY A 157 26.05 5.66 -16.08
CA GLY A 157 24.88 6.33 -16.62
C GLY A 157 24.71 7.75 -16.10
N ILE A 158 23.94 8.54 -16.85
CA ILE A 158 23.37 9.80 -16.37
C ILE A 158 21.90 9.52 -16.07
N GLU A 159 21.60 9.32 -14.79
CA GLU A 159 20.25 8.97 -14.33
C GLU A 159 19.39 10.24 -14.17
N LEU A 160 18.42 10.43 -15.07
CA LEU A 160 17.55 11.61 -15.11
C LEU A 160 16.07 11.29 -14.80
N ILE A 161 15.78 10.07 -14.33
CA ILE A 161 14.44 9.68 -13.91
C ILE A 161 14.16 10.36 -12.57
N ALA A 162 13.21 11.30 -12.54
CA ALA A 162 12.96 12.17 -11.38
C ALA A 162 12.60 11.43 -10.07
N SER A 163 12.02 10.23 -10.18
CA SER A 163 11.64 9.40 -9.03
C SER A 163 12.73 8.45 -8.54
N GLU A 164 13.87 8.36 -9.25
CA GLU A 164 14.99 7.54 -8.82
C GLU A 164 15.97 8.34 -7.95
N ASN A 165 16.65 7.64 -7.05
CA ASN A 165 17.68 8.22 -6.21
C ASN A 165 18.66 7.15 -5.72
N PHE A 166 19.85 7.56 -5.28
CA PHE A 166 20.85 6.69 -4.69
C PHE A 166 20.81 6.77 -3.15
N VAL A 167 20.38 5.69 -2.52
CA VAL A 167 20.35 5.61 -1.05
C VAL A 167 21.75 5.45 -0.47
N CYS A 168 21.93 5.86 0.78
CA CYS A 168 23.22 5.73 1.45
C CYS A 168 23.50 4.28 1.87
N ARG A 169 24.78 3.96 2.09
CA ARG A 169 25.23 2.62 2.50
C ARG A 169 24.57 2.13 3.78
N ALA A 170 24.33 3.03 4.74
CA ALA A 170 23.69 2.68 6.01
C ALA A 170 22.27 2.14 5.81
N VAL A 171 21.49 2.75 4.89
CA VAL A 171 20.13 2.27 4.53
C VAL A 171 20.21 0.88 3.90
N MET A 172 21.11 0.65 2.96
CA MET A 172 21.28 -0.67 2.34
C MET A 172 21.69 -1.75 3.35
N GLN A 173 22.55 -1.42 4.31
CA GLN A 173 22.97 -2.35 5.37
C GLN A 173 21.81 -2.73 6.29
N ALA A 174 20.95 -1.77 6.67
CA ALA A 174 19.77 -2.05 7.46
C ALA A 174 18.74 -2.91 6.70
N LEU A 175 18.51 -2.61 5.42
CA LEU A 175 17.55 -3.33 4.58
C LEU A 175 17.94 -4.81 4.36
N GLY A 176 19.23 -5.09 4.15
CA GLY A 176 19.76 -6.46 3.97
C GLY A 176 20.09 -7.18 5.29
N SER A 177 19.45 -6.81 6.40
CA SER A 177 19.78 -7.33 7.74
C SER A 177 18.83 -8.43 8.21
N HIS A 178 19.15 -9.00 9.37
CA HIS A 178 18.36 -10.02 10.05
C HIS A 178 16.97 -9.56 10.51
N LEU A 179 16.66 -8.26 10.43
CA LEU A 179 15.33 -7.73 10.75
C LEU A 179 14.22 -8.34 9.89
N THR A 180 14.54 -8.76 8.65
CA THR A 180 13.61 -9.45 7.75
C THR A 180 13.03 -10.75 8.32
N ASN A 181 13.68 -11.34 9.33
CA ASN A 181 13.26 -12.61 9.92
C ASN A 181 12.09 -12.46 10.91
N LYS A 182 11.74 -11.24 11.34
CA LYS A 182 10.79 -11.04 12.43
C LYS A 182 9.39 -10.72 11.92
N TYR A 183 8.43 -11.50 12.41
CA TYR A 183 6.99 -11.23 12.22
C TYR A 183 6.48 -10.32 13.35
N SER A 184 5.98 -9.14 13.01
CA SER A 184 5.68 -8.06 13.97
C SER A 184 4.32 -7.40 13.72
N GLU A 185 3.30 -8.19 13.40
CA GLU A 185 1.94 -7.67 13.22
C GLU A 185 1.42 -6.95 14.48
N GLY A 186 0.69 -5.86 14.25
CA GLY A 186 0.21 -4.94 15.28
C GLY A 186 1.04 -3.65 15.34
N MET A 187 0.87 -2.89 16.43
CA MET A 187 1.62 -1.65 16.69
C MET A 187 2.61 -1.88 17.85
N PRO A 188 3.64 -1.04 18.02
CA PRO A 188 4.52 -1.09 19.18
C PRO A 188 3.72 -1.13 20.50
N GLY A 189 4.07 -2.06 21.40
CA GLY A 189 3.33 -2.31 22.66
C GLY A 189 2.01 -3.07 22.52
N ALA A 190 1.52 -3.30 21.30
CA ALA A 190 0.27 -4.01 21.00
C ALA A 190 0.47 -5.00 19.84
N ARG A 191 1.40 -5.94 20.03
CA ARG A 191 1.76 -6.96 19.03
C ARG A 191 0.97 -8.26 19.23
N TYR A 192 0.66 -8.93 18.12
CA TYR A 192 0.06 -10.27 18.16
C TYR A 192 1.06 -11.39 18.49
N TYR A 193 2.35 -11.12 18.30
CA TYR A 193 3.43 -12.08 18.48
C TYR A 193 4.44 -11.60 19.54
N GLY A 194 5.02 -12.54 20.29
CA GLY A 194 6.10 -12.28 21.23
C GLY A 194 7.44 -11.93 20.54
N GLY A 195 8.41 -11.50 21.36
CA GLY A 195 9.79 -11.27 20.94
C GLY A 195 10.03 -10.01 20.09
N ASN A 196 9.15 -9.01 20.17
CA ASN A 196 9.21 -7.78 19.38
C ASN A 196 9.90 -6.60 20.09
N GLN A 197 10.52 -6.79 21.26
CA GLN A 197 11.10 -5.72 22.07
C GLN A 197 11.96 -4.73 21.26
N PHE A 198 12.87 -5.24 20.42
CA PHE A 198 13.74 -4.39 19.60
C PHE A 198 13.08 -3.90 18.31
N ILE A 199 12.08 -4.60 17.80
CA ILE A 199 11.30 -4.12 16.65
C ILE A 199 10.44 -2.92 17.06
N ASP A 200 9.87 -2.97 18.26
CA ASP A 200 9.10 -1.87 18.85
C ASP A 200 9.98 -0.63 19.06
N GLU A 201 11.21 -0.80 19.55
CA GLU A 201 12.20 0.29 19.65
C GLU A 201 12.51 0.90 18.26
N ILE A 202 12.74 0.07 17.24
CA ILE A 202 13.05 0.53 15.88
C ILE A 202 11.87 1.29 15.28
N GLU A 203 10.66 0.76 15.38
CA GLU A 203 9.46 1.36 14.79
C GLU A 203 9.10 2.67 15.50
N THR A 204 9.17 2.70 16.84
CA THR A 204 8.94 3.92 17.63
C THR A 204 9.94 5.01 17.24
N LEU A 205 11.23 4.68 17.17
CA LEU A 205 12.27 5.61 16.73
C LEU A 205 12.06 6.09 15.29
N CYS A 206 11.55 5.22 14.41
CA CYS A 206 11.23 5.59 13.04
C CYS A 206 10.09 6.62 12.99
N CYS A 207 9.02 6.41 13.74
CA CYS A 207 7.90 7.34 13.86
C CYS A 207 8.35 8.71 14.41
N GLU A 208 9.11 8.72 15.50
CA GLU A 208 9.65 9.95 16.10
C GLU A 208 10.51 10.74 15.09
N ARG A 209 11.41 10.04 14.39
CA ARG A 209 12.27 10.68 13.37
C ARG A 209 11.48 11.16 12.17
N ALA A 210 10.41 10.47 11.77
CA ALA A 210 9.56 10.91 10.69
C ALA A 210 8.86 12.23 11.05
N LEU A 211 8.25 12.34 12.23
CA LEU A 211 7.65 13.60 12.69
C LEU A 211 8.69 14.72 12.78
N ALA A 212 9.85 14.44 13.38
CA ALA A 212 10.95 15.41 13.50
C ALA A 212 11.47 15.89 12.14
N ALA A 213 11.57 15.00 11.14
CA ALA A 213 12.05 15.35 9.80
C ALA A 213 11.15 16.38 9.09
N PHE A 214 9.85 16.37 9.39
CA PHE A 214 8.89 17.33 8.86
C PHE A 214 8.55 18.46 9.84
N GLY A 215 9.19 18.52 11.00
CA GLY A 215 8.97 19.55 12.02
C GLY A 215 7.55 19.52 12.61
N LEU A 216 6.95 18.33 12.69
CA LEU A 216 5.56 18.15 13.13
C LEU A 216 5.50 17.91 14.64
N ASP A 217 4.49 18.52 15.28
CA ASP A 217 4.17 18.31 16.68
C ASP A 217 3.38 17.00 16.86
N SER A 218 3.83 16.14 17.79
CA SER A 218 3.21 14.85 18.08
C SER A 218 1.80 14.95 18.65
N ASP A 219 1.43 16.09 19.23
CA ASP A 219 0.08 16.30 19.76
C ASP A 219 -0.94 16.49 18.62
N ASN A 220 -0.48 16.93 17.44
CA ASN A 220 -1.32 17.21 16.28
C ASN A 220 -1.15 16.20 15.14
N TRP A 221 0.02 15.53 15.09
CA TRP A 221 0.38 14.63 14.00
C TRP A 221 0.76 13.24 14.49
N GLY A 222 0.10 12.24 13.91
CA GLY A 222 0.53 10.86 13.96
C GLY A 222 1.23 10.45 12.67
N VAL A 223 1.95 9.33 12.70
CA VAL A 223 2.57 8.73 11.52
C VAL A 223 2.45 7.21 11.58
N ASN A 224 2.17 6.59 10.44
CA ASN A 224 2.28 5.15 10.26
C ASN A 224 3.39 4.88 9.25
N VAL A 225 4.42 4.13 9.66
CA VAL A 225 5.62 3.81 8.86
C VAL A 225 5.59 2.40 8.26
N GLN A 226 4.47 1.68 8.38
CA GLN A 226 4.30 0.31 7.89
C GLN A 226 3.88 0.16 6.41
N PRO A 227 3.30 1.16 5.70
CA PRO A 227 2.96 0.97 4.29
C PRO A 227 4.19 0.59 3.43
N TYR A 228 4.06 -0.48 2.65
CA TYR A 228 5.17 -1.03 1.86
C TYR A 228 5.66 -0.12 0.73
N SER A 229 4.78 0.73 0.21
CA SER A 229 5.06 1.66 -0.89
C SER A 229 4.00 2.76 -0.96
N CYS A 230 4.25 3.78 -1.78
CA CYS A 230 3.33 4.90 -2.05
C CYS A 230 1.92 4.43 -2.44
N THR A 231 1.78 3.52 -3.41
CA THR A 231 0.45 3.03 -3.84
C THR A 231 -0.30 2.32 -2.71
N SER A 232 0.39 1.51 -1.90
CA SER A 232 -0.23 0.85 -0.75
C SER A 232 -0.60 1.84 0.36
N ALA A 233 0.19 2.90 0.56
CA ALA A 233 -0.11 3.95 1.52
C ALA A 233 -1.38 4.72 1.12
N ASN A 234 -1.45 5.17 -0.14
CA ASN A 234 -2.63 5.86 -0.65
C ASN A 234 -3.88 4.98 -0.55
N PHE A 235 -3.77 3.71 -0.94
CA PHE A 235 -4.90 2.78 -0.86
C PHE A 235 -5.35 2.53 0.59
N ALA A 236 -4.42 2.44 1.55
CA ALA A 236 -4.73 2.31 2.97
C ALA A 236 -5.45 3.55 3.53
N VAL A 237 -5.08 4.76 3.09
CA VAL A 237 -5.81 6.00 3.43
C VAL A 237 -7.24 5.92 2.93
N TYR A 238 -7.44 5.52 1.66
CA TYR A 238 -8.77 5.41 1.09
C TYR A 238 -9.61 4.37 1.83
N THR A 239 -9.10 3.16 2.05
CA THR A 239 -9.86 2.10 2.73
C THR A 239 -10.08 2.36 4.22
N GLY A 240 -9.22 3.15 4.86
CA GLY A 240 -9.40 3.55 6.26
C GLY A 240 -10.43 4.66 6.45
N LEU A 241 -10.72 5.45 5.42
CA LEU A 241 -11.57 6.65 5.51
C LEU A 241 -12.84 6.60 4.67
N LEU A 242 -12.89 5.72 3.66
CA LEU A 242 -13.96 5.64 2.68
C LEU A 242 -14.61 4.26 2.66
N LEU A 243 -15.87 4.24 2.24
CA LEU A 243 -16.56 3.02 1.85
C LEU A 243 -16.35 2.75 0.34
N PRO A 244 -16.48 1.49 -0.12
CA PRO A 244 -16.48 1.19 -1.56
C PRO A 244 -17.53 2.03 -2.30
N GLY A 245 -17.14 2.60 -3.45
CA GLY A 245 -17.98 3.49 -4.25
C GLY A 245 -18.01 4.96 -3.79
N ASP A 246 -17.40 5.30 -2.66
CA ASP A 246 -17.20 6.71 -2.29
C ASP A 246 -16.32 7.43 -3.31
N ARG A 247 -16.45 8.75 -3.31
CA ARG A 247 -15.90 9.61 -4.36
C ARG A 247 -14.52 10.15 -4.01
N ILE A 248 -13.58 10.05 -4.94
CA ILE A 248 -12.24 10.65 -4.84
C ILE A 248 -11.97 11.56 -6.05
N MET A 249 -11.15 12.59 -5.84
CA MET A 249 -10.80 13.54 -6.89
C MET A 249 -9.30 13.84 -6.83
N GLY A 250 -8.56 13.45 -7.87
CA GLY A 250 -7.13 13.67 -8.00
C GLY A 250 -6.73 14.29 -9.34
N LEU A 251 -5.47 14.68 -9.49
CA LEU A 251 -4.97 15.22 -10.76
C LEU A 251 -4.96 14.12 -11.83
N ASP A 252 -5.41 14.43 -13.04
CA ASP A 252 -5.39 13.52 -14.18
C ASP A 252 -3.96 13.06 -14.51
N THR A 253 -3.73 11.78 -14.80
CA THR A 253 -2.38 11.23 -15.04
C THR A 253 -1.65 11.93 -16.19
N PRO A 254 -2.27 12.19 -17.36
CA PRO A 254 -1.65 13.00 -18.42
C PRO A 254 -1.40 14.47 -18.02
N SER A 255 -2.10 14.98 -17.01
CA SER A 255 -1.86 16.31 -16.45
C SER A 255 -0.76 16.33 -15.37
N GLY A 256 -0.23 15.16 -15.01
CA GLY A 256 0.88 15.01 -14.05
C GLY A 256 0.53 14.28 -12.76
N GLY A 257 -0.69 13.76 -12.61
CA GLY A 257 -1.12 12.98 -11.45
C GLY A 257 -0.50 11.58 -11.36
N ASN A 258 -0.66 10.92 -10.22
CA ASN A 258 -0.22 9.54 -10.02
C ASN A 258 -1.34 8.55 -10.37
N THR A 259 -0.99 7.34 -10.84
CA THR A 259 -2.00 6.31 -11.15
C THR A 259 -2.85 5.91 -9.94
N SER A 260 -2.28 5.93 -8.73
CA SER A 260 -2.99 5.64 -7.49
C SER A 260 -4.02 6.70 -7.08
N HIS A 261 -4.10 7.84 -7.78
CA HIS A 261 -5.08 8.90 -7.54
C HIS A 261 -6.41 8.63 -8.28
N GLY A 262 -6.70 7.38 -8.61
CA GLY A 262 -7.95 6.97 -9.25
C GLY A 262 -7.90 7.00 -10.78
N TYR A 263 -6.79 6.60 -11.40
CA TYR A 263 -6.65 6.61 -12.86
C TYR A 263 -7.55 5.61 -13.58
N TYR A 264 -8.24 6.08 -14.62
CA TYR A 264 -8.94 5.30 -15.63
C TYR A 264 -8.67 5.91 -17.01
N THR A 265 -8.74 5.09 -18.06
CA THR A 265 -8.49 5.56 -19.42
C THR A 265 -9.68 6.36 -19.97
N PRO A 266 -9.49 7.19 -21.02
CA PRO A 266 -10.57 8.02 -21.57
C PRO A 266 -11.81 7.26 -22.06
N ASN A 267 -11.66 5.98 -22.41
CA ASN A 267 -12.77 5.09 -22.78
C ASN A 267 -13.48 4.45 -21.58
N GLY A 268 -13.18 4.87 -20.35
CA GLY A 268 -13.83 4.41 -19.13
C GLY A 268 -13.24 3.14 -18.50
N ARG A 269 -12.18 2.54 -19.08
CA ARG A 269 -11.54 1.37 -18.47
C ARG A 269 -10.79 1.77 -17.21
N LYS A 270 -11.21 1.22 -16.07
CA LYS A 270 -10.56 1.39 -14.76
C LYS A 270 -9.19 0.68 -14.77
N VAL A 271 -8.13 1.38 -14.36
CA VAL A 271 -6.74 0.88 -14.40
C VAL A 271 -6.17 0.73 -13.00
N SER A 272 -6.33 1.74 -12.15
CA SER A 272 -5.84 1.71 -10.77
C SER A 272 -6.79 0.95 -9.84
N GLY A 273 -6.27 0.33 -8.78
CA GLY A 273 -7.13 -0.21 -7.71
C GLY A 273 -8.08 0.85 -7.16
N ALA A 274 -7.60 2.08 -6.98
CA ALA A 274 -8.42 3.20 -6.49
C ALA A 274 -9.64 3.47 -7.38
N SER A 275 -9.50 3.48 -8.72
CA SER A 275 -10.65 3.68 -9.63
C SER A 275 -11.56 2.46 -9.75
N ILE A 276 -11.09 1.27 -9.37
CA ILE A 276 -11.90 0.05 -9.29
C ILE A 276 -12.82 0.11 -8.06
N PHE A 277 -12.26 0.39 -6.89
CA PHE A 277 -12.98 0.34 -5.61
C PHE A 277 -13.71 1.64 -5.25
N PHE A 278 -13.26 2.78 -5.77
CA PHE A 278 -13.81 4.11 -5.50
C PHE A 278 -14.21 4.80 -6.80
N GLU A 279 -15.16 5.72 -6.72
CA GLU A 279 -15.59 6.52 -7.86
C GLU A 279 -14.68 7.73 -8.02
N SER A 280 -13.93 7.77 -9.12
CA SER A 280 -12.93 8.80 -9.38
C SER A 280 -13.41 9.80 -10.42
N LEU A 281 -13.20 11.09 -10.16
CA LEU A 281 -13.33 12.14 -11.18
C LEU A 281 -12.08 13.02 -11.17
N PRO A 282 -11.25 13.03 -12.23
CA PRO A 282 -10.02 13.79 -12.22
C PRO A 282 -10.25 15.29 -12.48
N TYR A 283 -9.45 16.13 -11.83
CA TYR A 283 -9.23 17.51 -12.25
C TYR A 283 -7.98 17.63 -13.12
N LYS A 284 -7.84 18.74 -13.84
CA LYS A 284 -6.85 18.90 -14.91
C LYS A 284 -6.08 20.20 -14.80
N ILE A 285 -4.96 20.26 -15.50
CA ILE A 285 -4.29 21.51 -15.79
C ILE A 285 -5.04 22.30 -16.88
N ASN A 286 -4.84 23.61 -16.88
CA ASN A 286 -5.12 24.47 -18.01
C ASN A 286 -4.06 24.21 -19.10
N PRO A 287 -4.44 23.75 -20.31
CA PRO A 287 -3.47 23.36 -21.34
C PRO A 287 -2.72 24.55 -21.95
N GLN A 288 -3.20 25.79 -21.77
CA GLN A 288 -2.51 26.98 -22.24
C GLN A 288 -1.40 27.43 -21.27
N THR A 289 -1.62 27.29 -19.96
CA THR A 289 -0.69 27.78 -18.94
C THR A 289 0.18 26.67 -18.32
N GLY A 290 -0.29 25.43 -18.37
CA GLY A 290 0.33 24.29 -17.71
C GLY A 290 0.10 24.23 -16.18
N TYR A 291 -0.72 25.12 -15.62
CA TYR A 291 -1.06 25.15 -14.19
C TYR A 291 -2.37 24.41 -13.91
N VAL A 292 -2.55 23.88 -12.71
CA VAL A 292 -3.85 23.35 -12.27
C VAL A 292 -4.93 24.42 -12.46
N ASP A 293 -6.04 24.04 -13.09
CA ASP A 293 -7.18 24.93 -13.28
C ASP A 293 -8.05 24.89 -12.00
N TYR A 294 -7.66 25.67 -11.00
CA TYR A 294 -8.29 25.66 -9.68
C TYR A 294 -9.76 26.08 -9.69
N ASP A 295 -10.16 26.93 -10.63
CA ASP A 295 -11.54 27.37 -10.74
C ASP A 295 -12.44 26.27 -11.30
N LYS A 296 -11.98 25.56 -12.34
CA LYS A 296 -12.69 24.35 -12.81
C LYS A 296 -12.64 23.21 -11.80
N LEU A 297 -11.55 23.10 -11.04
CA LEU A 297 -11.49 22.15 -9.91
C LEU A 297 -12.59 22.47 -8.90
N GLU A 298 -12.75 23.74 -8.49
CA GLU A 298 -13.80 24.12 -7.55
C GLU A 298 -15.20 23.80 -8.09
N GLU A 299 -15.50 24.22 -9.32
CA GLU A 299 -16.78 23.94 -10.00
C GLU A 299 -17.11 22.43 -9.96
N ARG A 300 -16.17 21.61 -10.43
CA ARG A 300 -16.35 20.15 -10.47
C ARG A 300 -16.43 19.53 -9.09
N ALA A 301 -15.68 20.01 -8.12
CA ALA A 301 -15.71 19.48 -6.76
C ALA A 301 -17.05 19.76 -6.07
N LEU A 302 -17.68 20.91 -6.34
CA LEU A 302 -19.00 21.25 -5.80
C LEU A 302 -20.12 20.37 -6.39
N ASP A 303 -20.00 20.00 -7.66
CA ASP A 303 -20.95 19.10 -8.33
C ASP A 303 -20.71 17.63 -7.97
N PHE A 304 -19.45 17.19 -8.04
CA PHE A 304 -19.08 15.80 -7.81
C PHE A 304 -19.05 15.42 -6.33
N ARG A 305 -18.86 16.37 -5.42
CA ARG A 305 -18.82 16.13 -3.96
C ARG A 305 -17.87 14.98 -3.58
N PRO A 306 -16.56 15.09 -3.85
CA PRO A 306 -15.60 14.08 -3.43
C PRO A 306 -15.55 14.00 -1.90
N LYS A 307 -15.30 12.81 -1.37
CA LYS A 307 -14.98 12.60 0.06
C LYS A 307 -13.52 12.88 0.36
N ILE A 308 -12.64 12.63 -0.61
CA ILE A 308 -11.23 13.00 -0.56
C ILE A 308 -10.86 13.80 -1.82
N LEU A 309 -10.33 15.00 -1.61
CA LEU A 309 -9.63 15.78 -2.62
C LEU A 309 -8.13 15.54 -2.44
N ILE A 310 -7.48 15.03 -3.48
CA ILE A 310 -6.06 14.66 -3.48
C ILE A 310 -5.28 15.75 -4.21
N CYS A 311 -4.24 16.30 -3.59
CA CYS A 311 -3.21 17.09 -4.25
C CYS A 311 -1.85 16.36 -4.20
N GLY A 312 -0.97 16.67 -5.14
CA GLY A 312 0.25 15.89 -5.37
C GLY A 312 0.26 15.23 -6.74
N GLY A 313 1.44 14.92 -7.25
CA GLY A 313 1.60 14.41 -8.61
C GLY A 313 2.98 13.87 -8.89
N SER A 314 3.08 13.08 -9.96
CA SER A 314 4.32 12.42 -10.38
C SER A 314 5.17 13.29 -11.31
N SER A 315 4.54 14.14 -12.13
CA SER A 315 5.21 14.92 -13.18
C SER A 315 4.66 16.34 -13.33
N TYR A 316 4.09 16.89 -12.27
CA TYR A 316 3.68 18.30 -12.21
C TYR A 316 4.85 19.20 -11.76
N PRO A 317 5.35 20.13 -12.59
CA PRO A 317 6.61 20.84 -12.36
C PRO A 317 6.45 22.17 -11.60
N ARG A 318 5.34 22.37 -10.90
CA ARG A 318 5.01 23.61 -10.18
C ARG A 318 4.63 23.29 -8.73
N GLU A 319 4.71 24.31 -7.88
CA GLU A 319 4.16 24.22 -6.54
C GLU A 319 2.63 24.19 -6.56
N TRP A 320 2.06 23.64 -5.49
CA TRP A 320 0.62 23.55 -5.28
C TRP A 320 0.12 24.73 -4.44
N ASP A 321 -1.06 25.24 -4.78
CA ASP A 321 -1.75 26.21 -3.94
C ASP A 321 -2.57 25.46 -2.88
N TYR A 322 -1.89 25.07 -1.79
CA TYR A 322 -2.50 24.31 -0.70
C TYR A 322 -3.63 25.07 -0.01
N ALA A 323 -3.53 26.39 0.08
CA ALA A 323 -4.57 27.23 0.67
C ALA A 323 -5.84 27.21 -0.20
N ARG A 324 -5.69 27.35 -1.51
CA ARG A 324 -6.82 27.24 -2.46
C ARG A 324 -7.46 25.85 -2.42
N LEU A 325 -6.65 24.79 -2.38
CA LEU A 325 -7.14 23.41 -2.26
C LEU A 325 -7.89 23.17 -0.96
N ARG A 326 -7.37 23.66 0.18
CA ARG A 326 -8.05 23.61 1.48
C ARG A 326 -9.42 24.29 1.41
N GLN A 327 -9.48 25.51 0.86
CA GLN A 327 -10.75 26.22 0.70
C GLN A 327 -11.77 25.43 -0.13
N ILE A 328 -11.33 24.77 -1.22
CA ILE A 328 -12.21 23.95 -2.07
C ILE A 328 -12.70 22.72 -1.30
N ALA A 329 -11.78 22.01 -0.61
CA ALA A 329 -12.11 20.84 0.20
C ALA A 329 -13.15 21.19 1.28
N ASP A 330 -12.94 22.30 2.01
CA ASP A 330 -13.86 22.73 3.06
C ASP A 330 -15.25 23.12 2.50
N LYS A 331 -15.31 23.74 1.32
CA LYS A 331 -16.57 24.09 0.63
C LYS A 331 -17.39 22.87 0.22
N CYS A 332 -16.74 21.83 -0.29
CA CYS A 332 -17.44 20.61 -0.71
C CYS A 332 -17.63 19.58 0.41
N GLY A 333 -16.96 19.76 1.56
CA GLY A 333 -16.97 18.85 2.70
C GLY A 333 -16.03 17.65 2.55
N ALA A 334 -14.97 17.79 1.75
CA ALA A 334 -13.97 16.76 1.51
C ALA A 334 -12.82 16.84 2.51
N MET A 335 -12.19 15.70 2.78
CA MET A 335 -10.84 15.70 3.34
C MET A 335 -9.82 16.08 2.26
N LEU A 336 -8.83 16.89 2.63
CA LEU A 336 -7.70 17.19 1.76
C LEU A 336 -6.55 16.23 2.08
N MET A 337 -6.12 15.47 1.08
CA MET A 337 -4.97 14.58 1.15
C MET A 337 -3.85 15.10 0.27
N CYS A 338 -2.63 15.22 0.80
CA CYS A 338 -1.45 15.55 0.01
C CYS A 338 -0.56 14.32 -0.18
N ASP A 339 -0.40 13.87 -1.42
CA ASP A 339 0.62 12.91 -1.82
C ASP A 339 1.91 13.64 -2.23
N MET A 340 2.82 13.76 -1.28
CA MET A 340 4.09 14.47 -1.44
C MET A 340 5.25 13.59 -1.93
N ALA A 341 5.00 12.40 -2.49
CA ALA A 341 6.03 11.40 -2.79
C ALA A 341 7.28 11.98 -3.50
N GLN A 342 7.07 12.73 -4.59
CA GLN A 342 8.17 13.30 -5.39
C GLN A 342 8.93 14.45 -4.72
N ILE A 343 8.31 15.12 -3.75
CA ILE A 343 8.84 16.36 -3.16
C ILE A 343 9.12 16.26 -1.66
N SER A 344 8.91 15.08 -1.07
CA SER A 344 9.07 14.81 0.37
C SER A 344 10.43 15.25 0.92
N GLY A 345 11.53 14.95 0.21
CA GLY A 345 12.87 15.39 0.60
C GLY A 345 13.07 16.91 0.57
N LEU A 346 12.45 17.61 -0.40
CA LEU A 346 12.51 19.07 -0.50
C LEU A 346 11.71 19.74 0.63
N ILE A 347 10.58 19.13 1.02
CA ILE A 347 9.77 19.60 2.14
C ILE A 347 10.51 19.39 3.46
N ALA A 348 11.09 18.21 3.68
CA ALA A 348 11.89 17.93 4.88
C ALA A 348 13.11 18.86 4.99
N ALA A 349 13.72 19.23 3.86
CA ALA A 349 14.79 20.21 3.78
C ALA A 349 14.32 21.67 3.96
N LYS A 350 13.01 21.93 4.11
CA LYS A 350 12.39 23.24 4.32
C LYS A 350 12.62 24.22 3.17
N VAL A 351 12.71 23.72 1.95
CA VAL A 351 12.90 24.54 0.73
C VAL A 351 11.63 24.65 -0.12
N MET A 352 10.48 24.20 0.38
CA MET A 352 9.17 24.29 -0.27
C MET A 352 8.10 24.88 0.65
N ILE A 353 7.08 25.50 0.06
CA ILE A 353 6.04 26.23 0.80
C ILE A 353 5.17 25.31 1.68
N LEU A 354 4.99 24.02 1.32
CA LEU A 354 4.20 23.08 2.12
C LEU A 354 4.68 22.99 3.57
N PHE A 355 5.99 23.12 3.82
CA PHE A 355 6.52 23.13 5.19
C PHE A 355 5.89 24.24 6.06
N GLN A 356 5.68 25.43 5.49
CA GLN A 356 5.03 26.53 6.20
C GLN A 356 3.54 26.26 6.43
N PHE A 357 2.90 25.54 5.51
CA PHE A 357 1.49 25.19 5.65
C PHE A 357 1.24 24.06 6.66
N LEU A 358 2.20 23.17 6.89
CA LEU A 358 2.08 22.08 7.88
C LEU A 358 2.31 22.54 9.33
N THR A 359 3.05 23.63 9.52
CA THR A 359 3.52 24.10 10.83
C THR A 359 2.75 25.29 11.39
N ASN A 360 1.88 25.90 10.59
CA ASN A 360 0.91 26.92 11.00
C ASN A 360 -0.49 26.32 10.97
#